data_AF-A0A531LVZ0-F1
#
_entry.id   AF-A0A531LVZ0-F1
#
_cell.length_a   1.000
_cell.length_b   1.000
_cell.length_c   1.000
_cell.angle_alpha   90.00
_cell.angle_beta   90.00
_cell.angle_gamma   90.00
#
_symmetry.space_group_name_H-M   'P 1'
#
loop_
_entity.id
_entity.type
_entity.pdbx_description
1 polymer ?
#
loop_
_entity_poly.entity_id
_entity_poly.type
_entity_poly.pdbx_seq_one_letter_code
_entity_poly.pdbx_strand_id
1 'polypeptide(L)'
;ERAVMMREVRDQLRPDATSLGLEIEDVRIRRTDLTAEVSQQTFDRMKAERLAEAERLRARGNEAAQRIKARADREVVEIVAEAQKESEILRGEGEAQRSATFASAYQRDPAFFEFYRSMNAYGTALDNTG
;
A
#
# COMPACT_ATOMS: atom_id res chain seq x y z
N GLU A 1 25.85 11.30 35.37
CA GLU A 1 25.30 12.61 35.80
C GLU A 1 24.96 12.68 37.29
N ARG A 2 24.08 11.82 37.84
CA ARG A 2 23.70 11.87 39.28
C ARG A 2 24.88 11.77 40.28
N ALA A 3 25.88 10.93 40.00
CA ALA A 3 27.07 10.78 40.85
C ALA A 3 28.01 12.01 40.86
N VAL A 4 27.90 12.89 39.86
CA VAL A 4 28.64 14.16 39.82
C VAL A 4 27.93 15.19 40.69
N MET A 5 26.61 15.30 40.53
CA MET A 5 25.75 16.16 41.36
C MET A 5 25.89 15.86 42.86
N MET A 6 25.93 14.58 43.26
CA MET A 6 26.10 14.20 44.68
C MET A 6 27.45 14.64 45.27
N ARG A 7 28.53 14.55 44.48
CA ARG A 7 29.86 15.02 44.91
C ARG A 7 29.89 16.53 45.05
N GLU A 8 29.30 17.24 44.11
CA GLU A 8 29.24 18.70 44.12
C GLU A 8 28.46 19.24 45.33
N VAL A 9 27.31 18.62 45.66
CA VAL A 9 26.54 18.96 46.86
C VAL A 9 27.32 18.65 48.14
N ARG A 10 28.01 17.52 48.21
CA ARG A 10 28.87 17.17 49.36
C ARG A 10 29.98 18.20 49.56
N ASP A 11 30.65 18.59 48.48
CA ASP A 11 31.79 19.51 48.56
C ASP A 11 31.34 20.93 48.94
N GLN A 12 30.12 21.34 48.58
CA GLN A 12 29.50 22.60 49.03
C GLN A 12 29.14 22.60 50.52
N LEU A 13 28.70 21.48 51.08
CA LEU A 13 28.29 21.37 52.50
C LEU A 13 29.48 21.17 53.47
N ARG A 14 30.65 20.83 52.94
CA ARG A 14 31.85 20.49 53.73
C ARG A 14 32.39 21.64 54.60
N PRO A 15 32.45 22.91 54.15
CA PRO A 15 32.96 24.02 54.96
C PRO A 15 32.10 24.26 56.20
N ASP A 16 30.78 24.25 56.04
CA ASP A 16 29.81 24.46 57.11
C ASP A 16 29.85 23.30 58.13
N ALA A 17 29.94 22.06 57.65
CA ALA A 17 30.07 20.89 58.52
C ALA A 17 31.38 20.91 59.34
N THR A 18 32.49 21.32 58.71
CA THR A 18 33.79 21.44 59.39
C THR A 18 33.75 22.51 60.49
N SER A 19 33.03 23.62 60.27
CA SER A 19 32.84 24.67 61.28
C SER A 19 32.07 24.20 62.52
N LEU A 20 31.26 23.14 62.37
CA LEU A 20 30.49 22.50 63.43
C LEU A 20 31.19 21.26 64.01
N GLY A 21 32.40 20.91 63.53
CA GLY A 21 33.15 19.74 63.98
C GLY A 21 32.64 18.39 63.42
N LEU A 22 31.88 18.41 62.32
CA LEU A 22 31.29 17.24 61.68
C LEU A 22 32.04 16.88 60.38
N GLU A 23 32.27 15.58 60.15
CA GLU A 23 32.88 15.06 58.91
C GLU A 23 31.82 14.37 58.04
N ILE A 24 31.69 14.82 56.79
CA ILE A 24 30.74 14.24 55.81
C ILE A 24 31.46 13.18 54.97
N GLU A 25 31.08 11.91 55.16
CA GLU A 25 31.64 10.77 54.42
C GLU A 25 30.99 10.58 53.03
N ASP A 26 29.66 10.57 52.96
CA ASP A 26 28.90 10.35 51.71
C ASP A 26 27.54 11.09 51.70
N VAL A 27 27.12 11.54 50.52
CA VAL A 27 25.82 12.18 50.28
C VAL A 27 25.06 11.34 49.26
N ARG A 28 23.90 10.82 49.66
CA ARG A 28 23.02 10.03 48.81
C ARG A 28 21.62 10.62 48.77
N ILE A 29 21.03 10.73 47.58
CA ILE A 29 19.59 10.99 47.48
C ILE A 29 18.84 9.72 47.90
N ARG A 30 18.03 9.85 48.95
CA ARG A 30 17.22 8.76 49.47
C ARG A 30 15.93 8.55 48.66
N ARG A 31 15.29 9.63 48.21
CA ARG A 31 14.12 9.62 47.32
C ARG A 31 14.03 10.97 46.61
N THR A 32 13.97 10.98 45.28
CA THR A 32 13.54 12.16 44.50
C THR A 32 12.04 12.03 44.30
N ASP A 33 11.25 12.38 45.31
CA ASP A 33 9.81 12.47 45.09
C ASP A 33 9.53 13.71 44.27
N LEU A 34 9.04 13.50 43.06
CA LEU A 34 8.29 14.54 42.36
C LEU A 34 7.01 14.77 43.18
N THR A 35 6.66 16.03 43.44
CA THR A 35 5.36 16.35 44.01
C THR A 35 4.26 15.71 43.15
N ALA A 36 3.21 15.17 43.77
CA ALA A 36 2.17 14.42 43.07
C ALA A 36 1.58 15.20 41.88
N GLU A 37 1.51 16.54 42.01
CA GLU A 37 1.05 17.47 40.97
C GLU A 37 1.95 17.52 39.73
N VAL A 38 3.28 17.63 39.90
CA VAL A 38 4.25 17.65 38.77
C VAL A 38 4.30 16.27 38.10
N SER A 39 4.16 15.20 38.88
CA SER A 39 4.11 13.84 38.34
C SER A 39 2.88 13.63 37.45
N GLN A 40 1.71 14.14 37.85
CA GLN A 40 0.47 13.97 37.09
C GLN A 40 0.52 14.73 35.75
N GLN A 41 0.92 16.00 35.78
CA GLN A 41 1.06 16.82 34.56
C GLN A 41 2.04 16.21 33.54
N THR A 42 3.16 15.67 34.02
CA THR A 42 4.14 15.00 33.16
C THR A 42 3.56 13.71 32.57
N PHE A 43 2.80 12.95 33.36
CA PHE A 43 2.14 11.72 32.89
C PHE A 43 1.09 11.99 31.82
N ASP A 44 0.28 13.03 32.01
CA ASP A 44 -0.74 13.44 31.04
C ASP A 44 -0.09 13.92 29.74
N ARG A 45 1.03 14.67 29.82
CA ARG A 45 1.81 15.05 28.63
C ARG A 45 2.36 13.83 27.90
N MET A 46 2.98 12.88 28.62
CA MET A 46 3.51 11.64 28.02
C MET A 46 2.40 10.82 27.35
N LYS A 47 1.21 10.75 27.96
CA LYS A 47 0.05 10.06 27.39
C LYS A 47 -0.41 10.73 26.10
N ALA A 48 -0.51 12.07 26.10
CA ALA A 48 -0.90 12.84 24.91
C ALA A 48 0.11 12.66 23.76
N GLU A 49 1.41 12.74 24.05
CA GLU A 49 2.48 12.52 23.07
C GLU A 49 2.42 11.10 22.49
N ARG A 50 2.23 10.07 23.33
CA ARG A 50 2.08 8.68 22.87
C ARG A 50 0.85 8.47 22.00
N LEU A 51 -0.27 9.08 22.34
CA LEU A 51 -1.49 9.01 21.53
C LEU A 51 -1.29 9.73 20.19
N ALA A 52 -0.67 10.90 20.19
CA ALA A 52 -0.36 11.64 18.98
C ALA A 52 0.59 10.84 18.08
N GLU A 53 1.63 10.22 18.63
CA GLU A 53 2.56 9.37 17.87
C GLU A 53 1.85 8.15 17.27
N ALA A 54 1.02 7.47 18.06
CA ALA A 54 0.25 6.32 17.58
C ALA A 54 -0.72 6.72 16.45
N GLU A 55 -1.40 7.86 16.58
CA GLU A 55 -2.30 8.35 15.54
C GLU A 55 -1.55 8.73 14.26
N ARG A 56 -0.39 9.38 14.41
CA ARG A 56 0.49 9.72 13.30
C ARG A 56 0.99 8.47 12.57
N LEU A 57 1.30 7.39 13.30
CA LEU A 57 1.66 6.10 12.70
C LEU A 57 0.48 5.45 11.96
N ARG A 58 -0.73 5.45 12.55
CA ARG A 58 -1.94 4.94 11.90
C ARG A 58 -2.28 5.71 10.62
N ALA A 59 -2.23 7.04 10.67
CA ALA A 59 -2.49 7.90 9.52
C ALA A 59 -1.54 7.59 8.36
N ARG A 60 -0.24 7.46 8.62
CA ARG A 60 0.74 7.04 7.60
C ARG A 60 0.46 5.64 7.04
N GLY A 61 0.11 4.70 7.92
CA GLY A 61 -0.24 3.33 7.51
C GLY A 61 -1.45 3.33 6.57
N ASN A 62 -2.48 4.11 6.90
CA ASN A 62 -3.68 4.27 6.08
C ASN A 62 -3.36 4.93 4.74
N GLU A 63 -2.55 5.99 4.74
CA GLU A 63 -2.13 6.68 3.52
C GLU A 63 -1.34 5.73 2.59
N ALA A 64 -0.38 4.98 3.15
CA ALA A 64 0.38 4.00 2.39
C ALA A 64 -0.51 2.89 1.82
N ALA A 65 -1.45 2.39 2.63
CA ALA A 65 -2.41 1.38 2.19
C ALA A 65 -3.32 1.89 1.06
N GLN A 66 -3.85 3.12 1.17
CA GLN A 66 -4.67 3.74 0.13
C GLN A 66 -3.87 3.92 -1.17
N ARG A 67 -2.61 4.36 -1.06
CA ARG A 67 -1.71 4.53 -2.21
C ARG A 67 -1.44 3.21 -2.92
N ILE A 68 -1.19 2.13 -2.18
CA ILE A 68 -0.96 0.79 -2.73
C ILE A 68 -2.22 0.29 -3.43
N LYS A 69 -3.40 0.42 -2.79
CA LYS A 69 -4.68 0.03 -3.39
C LYS A 69 -4.96 0.78 -4.68
N ALA A 70 -4.85 2.11 -4.67
CA ALA A 70 -5.07 2.94 -5.85
C ALA A 70 -4.13 2.58 -7.01
N ARG A 71 -2.88 2.22 -6.71
CA ARG A 71 -1.94 1.73 -7.73
C ARG A 71 -2.37 0.38 -8.28
N ALA A 72 -2.71 -0.57 -7.41
CA ALA A 72 -3.17 -1.89 -7.83
C ALA A 72 -4.43 -1.82 -8.69
N ASP A 73 -5.41 -0.99 -8.29
CA ASP A 73 -6.65 -0.78 -9.05
C ASP A 73 -6.35 -0.22 -10.45
N ARG A 74 -5.42 0.74 -10.54
CA ARG A 74 -4.97 1.28 -11.83
C ARG A 74 -4.29 0.22 -12.69
N GLU A 75 -3.38 -0.57 -12.12
CA GLU A 75 -2.66 -1.64 -12.83
C GLU A 75 -3.64 -2.69 -13.37
N VAL A 76 -4.67 -3.06 -12.60
CA VAL A 76 -5.72 -3.98 -13.06
C VAL A 76 -6.44 -3.43 -14.28
N VAL A 77 -6.83 -2.15 -14.24
CA VAL A 77 -7.52 -1.51 -15.38
C VAL A 77 -6.61 -1.45 -16.61
N GLU A 78 -5.33 -1.09 -16.45
CA GLU A 78 -4.37 -1.03 -17.55
C GLU A 78 -4.14 -2.42 -18.17
N ILE A 79 -3.97 -3.47 -17.36
CA ILE A 79 -3.78 -4.84 -17.84
C ILE A 79 -5.00 -5.35 -18.60
N VAL A 80 -6.21 -5.15 -18.05
CA VAL A 80 -7.45 -5.60 -18.69
C VAL A 80 -7.68 -4.84 -20.00
N ALA A 81 -7.42 -3.53 -20.02
CA ALA A 81 -7.57 -2.72 -21.23
C ALA A 81 -6.57 -3.15 -22.31
N GLU A 82 -5.32 -3.40 -21.97
CA GLU A 82 -4.31 -3.85 -22.95
C GLU A 82 -4.65 -5.26 -23.46
N ALA A 83 -5.06 -6.18 -22.58
CA ALA A 83 -5.47 -7.53 -22.98
C ALA A 83 -6.69 -7.51 -23.92
N GLN A 84 -7.68 -6.65 -23.64
CA GLN A 84 -8.85 -6.51 -24.51
C GLN A 84 -8.48 -5.90 -25.86
N LYS A 85 -7.66 -4.86 -25.87
CA LYS A 85 -7.14 -4.26 -27.10
C LYS A 85 -6.39 -5.28 -27.95
N GLU A 86 -5.49 -6.06 -27.36
CA GLU A 86 -4.75 -7.10 -28.08
C GLU A 86 -5.69 -8.18 -28.63
N SER A 87 -6.68 -8.61 -27.84
CA SER A 87 -7.70 -9.56 -28.29
C SER A 87 -8.52 -9.03 -29.47
N GLU A 88 -8.88 -7.74 -29.48
CA GLU A 88 -9.63 -7.13 -30.57
C GLU A 88 -8.80 -7.01 -31.84
N ILE A 89 -7.51 -6.65 -31.72
CA ILE A 89 -6.57 -6.62 -32.84
C ILE A 89 -6.44 -8.01 -33.46
N LEU A 90 -6.15 -9.02 -32.64
CA LEU A 90 -5.95 -10.40 -33.11
C LEU A 90 -7.23 -10.97 -33.77
N ARG A 91 -8.40 -10.64 -33.22
CA ARG A 91 -9.68 -11.00 -33.83
C ARG A 91 -9.87 -10.30 -35.18
N GLY A 92 -9.58 -9.01 -35.27
CA GLY A 92 -9.67 -8.24 -36.52
C GLY A 92 -8.72 -8.77 -37.60
N GLU A 93 -7.49 -9.11 -37.24
CA GLU A 93 -6.50 -9.73 -38.14
C GLU A 93 -6.98 -11.10 -38.63
N GLY A 94 -7.52 -11.93 -37.74
CA GLY A 94 -8.09 -13.23 -38.10
C GLY A 94 -9.31 -13.11 -39.03
N GLU A 95 -10.20 -12.16 -38.77
CA GLU A 95 -11.35 -11.86 -39.63
C GLU A 95 -10.92 -11.35 -41.02
N ALA A 96 -9.90 -10.50 -41.07
CA ALA A 96 -9.31 -10.00 -42.31
C ALA A 96 -8.66 -11.15 -43.12
N GLN A 97 -7.85 -12.00 -42.48
CA GLN A 97 -7.20 -13.14 -43.12
C GLN A 97 -8.23 -14.17 -43.64
N ARG A 98 -9.26 -14.45 -42.84
CA ARG A 98 -10.38 -15.33 -43.24
C ARG A 98 -11.07 -14.77 -44.48
N SER A 99 -11.38 -13.48 -44.48
CA SER A 99 -12.07 -12.82 -45.60
C SER A 99 -11.21 -12.81 -46.86
N ALA A 100 -9.91 -12.52 -46.73
CA ALA A 100 -8.97 -12.56 -47.85
C ALA A 100 -8.82 -13.97 -48.45
N THR A 101 -8.74 -14.99 -47.60
CA THR A 101 -8.66 -16.40 -48.03
C THR A 101 -9.94 -16.82 -48.73
N PHE A 102 -11.11 -16.45 -48.17
CA PHE A 102 -12.41 -16.73 -48.76
C PHE A 102 -12.58 -16.05 -50.12
N ALA A 103 -12.24 -14.77 -50.23
CA ALA A 103 -12.27 -14.03 -51.50
C ALA A 103 -11.33 -14.66 -52.53
N SER A 104 -10.11 -15.01 -52.13
CA SER A 104 -9.14 -15.69 -53.01
C SER A 104 -9.67 -17.05 -53.50
N ALA A 105 -10.32 -17.82 -52.63
CA ALA A 105 -10.94 -19.10 -53.00
C ALA A 105 -12.12 -18.89 -53.95
N TYR A 106 -12.98 -17.90 -53.71
CA TYR A 106 -14.09 -17.53 -54.60
C TYR A 106 -13.62 -17.12 -55.98
N GLN A 107 -12.54 -16.34 -56.06
CA GLN A 107 -11.99 -15.85 -57.34
C GLN A 107 -11.44 -16.96 -58.24
N ARG A 108 -11.10 -18.15 -57.69
CA ARG A 108 -10.52 -19.25 -58.47
C ARG A 108 -11.52 -19.89 -59.43
N ASP A 109 -12.78 -20.00 -59.04
CA ASP A 109 -13.87 -20.45 -59.91
C ASP A 109 -15.23 -19.92 -59.41
N PRO A 110 -15.64 -18.72 -59.86
CA PRO A 110 -16.89 -18.11 -59.44
C PRO A 110 -18.12 -18.93 -59.84
N ALA A 111 -18.09 -19.57 -61.01
CA ALA A 111 -19.23 -20.31 -61.55
C ALA A 111 -19.49 -21.59 -60.75
N PHE A 112 -18.43 -22.32 -60.38
CA PHE A 112 -18.54 -23.49 -59.51
C PHE A 112 -19.06 -23.12 -58.12
N PHE A 113 -18.62 -21.99 -57.56
CA PHE A 113 -19.06 -21.56 -56.23
C PHE A 113 -20.53 -21.14 -56.21
N GLU A 114 -21.00 -20.39 -57.21
CA GLU A 114 -22.42 -20.05 -57.36
C GLU A 114 -23.29 -21.30 -57.47
N PHE A 115 -22.85 -22.28 -58.28
CA PHE A 115 -23.52 -23.58 -58.39
C PHE A 115 -23.56 -24.32 -57.03
N TYR A 116 -22.42 -24.45 -56.34
CA TYR A 116 -22.34 -25.10 -55.03
C TYR A 116 -23.19 -24.40 -53.95
N ARG A 117 -23.25 -23.06 -53.96
CA ARG A 117 -24.07 -22.29 -53.03
C ARG A 117 -25.57 -22.49 -53.30
N SER A 118 -25.97 -22.50 -54.57
CA SER A 118 -27.37 -22.77 -54.94
C SER A 118 -27.80 -24.18 -54.53
N MET A 119 -26.96 -25.19 -54.76
CA MET A 119 -27.18 -26.58 -54.32
C MET A 119 -27.36 -26.70 -52.80
N ASN A 120 -26.51 -26.04 -52.01
CA ASN A 120 -26.66 -26.02 -50.54
C ASN A 120 -27.96 -25.33 -50.12
N ALA A 121 -28.29 -24.19 -50.72
CA ALA A 121 -29.53 -23.48 -50.41
C ALA A 121 -30.78 -24.31 -50.74
N TYR A 122 -30.77 -25.05 -51.85
CA TYR A 122 -31.82 -26.03 -52.17
C TYR A 122 -31.90 -27.15 -51.14
N GLY A 123 -30.75 -27.71 -50.72
CA GLY A 123 -30.71 -28.73 -49.67
C GLY A 123 -31.35 -28.25 -48.35
N THR A 124 -30.97 -27.06 -47.88
CA THR A 124 -31.52 -26.48 -46.64
C THR A 124 -33.01 -26.13 -46.76
N ALA A 125 -33.45 -25.65 -47.92
CA ALA A 125 -34.86 -25.33 -48.14
C ALA A 125 -35.74 -26.59 -48.16
N LEU A 126 -35.23 -27.69 -48.71
CA LEU A 126 -35.92 -28.98 -48.77
C LEU A 126 -35.91 -29.72 -47.43
N ASP A 127 -34.86 -29.59 -46.61
CA ASP A 127 -34.81 -30.17 -45.26
C ASP A 127 -35.74 -29.46 -44.26
N ASN A 128 -35.99 -28.16 -44.42
CA ASN A 128 -36.88 -27.37 -43.55
C ASN A 128 -38.37 -27.42 -43.96
N THR A 129 -38.73 -28.17 -45.01
CA THR A 129 -40.11 -28.33 -45.49
C THR A 129 -40.73 -29.69 -45.12
N GLY A 130 -40.18 -30.38 -44.11
CA GLY A 130 -40.73 -31.61 -43.51
C GLY A 130 -41.24 -31.43 -42.10
#